data_AF-A0A1I7T547-F1
#
_entry.id   AF-A0A1I7T547-F1
#
_cell.length_a   1.000
_cell.length_b   1.000
_cell.length_c   1.000
_cell.angle_alpha   90.00
_cell.angle_beta   90.00
_cell.angle_gamma   90.00
#
_symmetry.space_group_name_H-M   'P 1'
#
loop_
_entity.id
_entity.type
_entity.pdbx_description
1 polymer ?
#
loop_
_entity_poly.entity_id
_entity_poly.type
_entity_poly.pdbx_seq_one_letter_code
_entity_poly.pdbx_strand_id
1 'polypeptide(L)'
;MSAAQYARLVPKKYRSRTLPKIDRPWRPRVIAWAGPAAFYPNRFYEIDKWYKARIDKPEKLPEMHIIDPANHTKSLEELLKKPESESINIGFAKREAAIKSEKSEGDRVELERKSRHMELKIDIDSVDLENLSVYRHFQVFDHLFGENVFFENVQRLEVDYQDNLIYSGNILTAESTVNRPEVSIESVGNGKGFNTLLMVNLDGNAFEGKNGELIHWMVSNIPDGENVAKGKENVEYLQPLPFYGSGYHRVAFVLFRHSQPIDFSINGSTLENRIHSISEFYKSHENVLTPSAIRFFQTSYDNSVKTALHSLGLKSPLYEYEYRPALKPDQREFPEKPQPFDLYLDMYRDPKEVEKEILERRLSEIKLDNVEEPEWIDPDYVENKKKLPAWLHSKQLERKGVGYAKYHNDVL
;
A
#
# COMPACT_ATOMS: atom_id res chain seq x y z
N MET A 1 23.21 13.71 3.99
CA MET A 1 22.57 14.17 2.74
C MET A 1 21.15 13.63 2.72
N SER A 2 20.14 14.46 2.45
CA SER A 2 18.74 13.99 2.40
C SER A 2 18.46 13.24 1.09
N ALA A 3 17.48 12.34 1.07
CA ALA A 3 17.06 11.63 -0.14
C ALA A 3 16.69 12.58 -1.30
N ALA A 4 16.24 13.80 -0.97
CA ALA A 4 15.97 14.85 -1.96
C ALA A 4 17.23 15.44 -2.61
N GLN A 5 18.39 15.38 -1.94
CA GLN A 5 19.68 15.79 -2.51
C GLN A 5 20.25 14.71 -3.44
N TYR A 6 19.99 13.43 -3.19
CA TYR A 6 20.39 12.31 -4.06
C TYR A 6 19.69 12.38 -5.43
N ALA A 7 18.40 12.75 -5.46
CA ALA A 7 17.64 12.90 -6.69
C ALA A 7 18.12 14.06 -7.60
N ARG A 8 18.85 15.05 -7.05
CA ARG A 8 19.40 16.19 -7.82
C ARG A 8 20.74 15.88 -8.50
N LEU A 9 21.42 14.79 -8.13
CA LEU A 9 22.69 14.38 -8.73
C LEU A 9 22.52 13.55 -10.01
N VAL A 10 21.28 13.33 -10.48
CA VAL A 10 21.06 12.79 -11.82
C VAL A 10 21.34 13.90 -12.83
N PRO A 11 22.42 13.83 -13.62
CA PRO A 11 22.69 14.85 -14.63
C PRO A 11 21.51 14.84 -15.62
N LYS A 12 20.88 16.00 -15.82
CA LYS A 12 19.95 16.24 -16.94
C LYS A 12 20.76 16.15 -18.25
N LYS A 13 21.11 14.94 -18.65
CA LYS A 13 21.69 14.63 -19.96
C LYS A 13 20.58 14.85 -20.98
N TYR A 14 20.79 15.77 -21.91
CA TYR A 14 20.02 15.85 -23.14
C TYR A 14 19.84 14.44 -23.70
N ARG A 15 18.59 13.97 -23.83
CA ARG A 15 18.26 12.70 -24.47
C ARG A 15 18.86 12.72 -25.87
N SER A 16 19.91 11.93 -26.11
CA SER A 16 20.32 11.56 -27.46
C SER A 16 19.12 10.95 -28.17
N ARG A 17 18.84 11.33 -29.42
CA ARG A 17 17.74 10.76 -30.23
C ARG A 17 17.92 9.25 -30.50
N THR A 18 19.06 8.70 -30.14
CA THR A 18 19.35 7.28 -30.15
C THR A 18 19.59 6.81 -28.72
N LEU A 19 18.86 5.78 -28.30
CA LEU A 19 19.12 5.08 -27.05
C LEU A 19 20.58 4.59 -27.05
N PRO A 20 21.33 4.69 -25.93
CA PRO A 20 22.61 4.00 -25.83
C PRO A 20 22.34 2.52 -26.06
N LYS A 21 22.97 1.95 -27.09
CA LYS A 21 23.00 0.49 -27.25
C LYS A 21 23.80 -0.03 -26.06
N ILE A 22 23.10 -0.56 -25.06
CA ILE A 22 23.72 -1.45 -24.09
C ILE A 22 24.29 -2.60 -24.94
N ASP A 23 25.62 -2.77 -24.88
CA ASP A 23 26.25 -3.92 -25.51
C ASP A 23 25.56 -5.15 -24.95
N ARG A 24 24.97 -5.94 -25.84
CA ARG A 24 24.38 -7.22 -25.43
C ARG A 24 25.54 -8.02 -24.83
N PRO A 25 25.43 -8.60 -23.62
CA PRO A 25 26.45 -9.50 -23.14
C PRO A 25 26.70 -10.53 -24.24
N TRP A 26 27.96 -10.66 -24.65
CA TRP A 26 28.35 -11.61 -25.68
C TRP A 26 27.72 -12.96 -25.32
N ARG A 27 26.95 -13.55 -26.25
CA ARG A 27 26.51 -14.94 -26.05
C ARG A 27 27.77 -15.75 -25.79
N PRO A 28 27.88 -16.49 -24.67
CA PRO A 28 29.01 -17.39 -24.50
C PRO A 28 28.98 -18.36 -25.68
N ARG A 29 30.02 -18.32 -26.51
CA ARG A 29 30.23 -19.35 -27.53
C ARG A 29 30.46 -20.63 -26.75
N VAL A 30 29.52 -21.55 -26.87
CA VAL A 30 29.59 -22.87 -26.25
C VAL A 30 30.87 -23.55 -26.76
N ILE A 31 31.91 -23.62 -25.92
CA ILE A 31 32.95 -24.63 -26.10
C ILE A 31 32.34 -25.90 -25.54
N ALA A 32 31.66 -26.66 -26.40
CA ALA A 32 31.24 -28.01 -26.07
C ALA A 32 32.53 -28.82 -25.90
N TRP A 33 32.90 -29.12 -24.66
CA TRP A 33 34.01 -30.02 -24.37
C TRP A 33 33.56 -31.44 -24.74
N ALA A 34 33.78 -31.81 -26.01
CA ALA A 34 33.68 -33.19 -26.44
C ALA A 34 34.85 -33.95 -25.81
N GLY A 35 34.57 -35.02 -25.06
CA GLY A 35 35.58 -35.79 -24.33
C GLY A 35 36.69 -36.39 -25.22
N PRO A 36 37.64 -37.14 -24.62
CA PRO A 36 38.90 -37.58 -25.26
C PRO A 36 38.76 -38.40 -26.55
N ALA A 37 37.55 -38.87 -26.86
CA ALA A 37 37.24 -39.58 -28.09
C ALA A 37 37.22 -38.71 -29.36
N ALA A 38 37.26 -37.38 -29.24
CA ALA A 38 37.18 -36.45 -30.37
C ALA A 38 38.49 -36.29 -31.19
N PHE A 39 39.60 -36.89 -30.76
CA PHE A 39 40.94 -36.63 -31.34
C PHE A 39 41.59 -37.80 -32.09
N TYR A 40 40.83 -38.84 -32.48
CA TYR A 40 41.40 -39.93 -33.29
C TYR A 40 41.32 -39.61 -34.81
N PRO A 41 42.44 -39.65 -35.57
CA PRO A 41 42.50 -39.08 -36.92
C PRO A 41 41.79 -39.89 -38.02
N ASN A 42 41.42 -41.14 -37.77
CA ASN A 42 40.94 -42.07 -38.79
C ASN A 42 39.60 -42.73 -38.44
N ARG A 43 38.55 -41.92 -38.25
CA ARG A 43 37.19 -42.38 -38.52
C ARG A 43 36.62 -41.55 -39.65
N PHE A 44 36.72 -42.11 -40.87
CA PHE A 44 35.81 -41.77 -41.95
C PHE A 44 34.39 -41.89 -41.40
N TYR A 45 33.70 -40.75 -41.30
CA TYR A 45 32.28 -40.72 -41.01
C TYR A 45 31.57 -41.27 -42.24
N GLU A 46 31.05 -42.50 -42.17
CA GLU A 46 29.76 -42.70 -42.82
C GLU A 46 28.83 -41.67 -42.18
N ILE A 47 28.12 -40.89 -43.01
CA ILE A 47 27.20 -39.87 -42.55
C ILE A 47 26.04 -40.60 -41.89
N ASP A 48 26.21 -40.90 -40.62
CA ASP A 48 25.23 -41.60 -39.83
C ASP A 48 24.09 -40.62 -39.58
N LYS A 49 22.87 -41.01 -39.97
CA LYS A 49 21.67 -40.18 -39.81
C LYS A 49 21.46 -39.76 -38.35
N TRP A 50 22.05 -40.51 -37.41
CA TRP A 50 22.06 -40.21 -35.99
C TRP A 50 22.91 -38.99 -35.58
N TYR A 51 23.92 -38.61 -36.37
CA TYR A 51 24.75 -37.43 -36.06
C TYR A 51 23.99 -36.12 -36.30
N LYS A 52 23.13 -36.05 -37.34
CA LYS A 52 22.22 -34.91 -37.57
C LYS A 52 21.18 -34.75 -36.46
N ALA A 53 20.65 -35.85 -35.93
CA ALA A 53 19.66 -35.83 -34.86
C ALA A 53 20.18 -35.23 -33.53
N ARG A 54 21.51 -35.13 -33.33
CA ARG A 54 22.12 -34.44 -32.16
C ARG A 54 22.32 -32.94 -32.35
N ILE A 55 22.39 -32.46 -33.60
CA ILE A 55 22.56 -31.03 -33.91
C ILE A 55 21.20 -30.32 -33.89
N ASP A 56 20.14 -31.05 -34.24
CA ASP A 56 18.77 -30.58 -34.04
C ASP A 56 18.46 -30.62 -32.55
N LYS A 57 18.86 -29.56 -31.84
CA LYS A 57 18.27 -29.21 -30.55
C LYS A 57 16.77 -29.24 -30.81
N PRO A 58 15.97 -30.13 -30.19
CA PRO A 58 14.55 -30.10 -30.40
C PRO A 58 14.13 -28.68 -30.04
N GLU A 59 13.63 -27.93 -31.02
CA GLU A 59 13.02 -26.64 -30.78
C GLU A 59 11.80 -26.94 -29.92
N LYS A 60 12.01 -27.08 -28.60
CA LYS A 60 10.97 -26.87 -27.61
C LYS A 60 10.63 -25.40 -27.75
N LEU A 61 9.78 -25.11 -28.72
CA LEU A 61 8.97 -23.92 -28.73
C LEU A 61 8.41 -23.82 -27.30
N PRO A 62 8.47 -22.64 -26.67
CA PRO A 62 7.76 -22.48 -25.41
C PRO A 62 6.37 -23.06 -25.63
N GLU A 63 5.90 -23.92 -24.73
CA GLU A 63 4.50 -24.29 -24.76
C GLU A 63 3.75 -22.96 -24.69
N MET A 64 3.28 -22.54 -25.86
CA MET A 64 2.37 -21.44 -25.96
C MET A 64 1.15 -22.03 -25.30
N HIS A 65 0.91 -21.66 -24.05
CA HIS A 65 -0.42 -21.78 -23.49
C HIS A 65 -1.28 -20.90 -24.40
N ILE A 66 -1.82 -21.53 -25.45
CA ILE A 66 -2.89 -20.96 -26.22
C ILE A 66 -4.00 -20.87 -25.20
N ILE A 67 -4.19 -19.66 -24.68
CA ILE A 67 -5.39 -19.35 -23.92
C ILE A 67 -6.50 -19.54 -24.93
N ASP A 68 -7.07 -20.73 -24.98
CA ASP A 68 -8.25 -21.00 -25.79
C ASP A 68 -9.30 -20.00 -25.32
N PRO A 69 -9.70 -19.03 -26.16
CA PRO A 69 -10.70 -18.04 -25.74
C PRO A 69 -12.04 -18.72 -25.40
N ALA A 70 -12.24 -19.97 -25.84
CA ALA A 70 -13.35 -20.83 -25.48
C ALA A 70 -13.23 -21.47 -24.07
N ASN A 71 -12.05 -21.58 -23.48
CA ASN A 71 -11.84 -22.15 -22.13
C ASN A 71 -12.02 -21.11 -21.01
N HIS A 72 -11.99 -19.81 -21.34
CA HIS A 72 -12.31 -18.71 -20.43
C HIS A 72 -13.65 -18.07 -20.82
N THR A 73 -14.74 -18.82 -20.65
CA THR A 73 -16.10 -18.31 -20.89
C THR A 73 -16.53 -17.27 -19.86
N LYS A 74 -15.96 -17.32 -18.65
CA LYS A 74 -16.31 -16.43 -17.55
C LYS A 74 -15.61 -15.09 -17.68
N SER A 75 -16.39 -14.02 -17.53
CA SER A 75 -15.84 -12.67 -17.42
C SER A 75 -15.00 -12.51 -16.13
N LEU A 76 -14.11 -11.51 -16.09
CA LEU A 76 -13.39 -11.16 -14.86
C LEU A 76 -14.35 -10.82 -13.72
N GLU A 77 -15.47 -10.19 -14.05
CA GLU A 77 -16.54 -9.87 -13.11
C GLU A 77 -17.12 -11.14 -12.47
N GLU A 78 -17.43 -12.17 -13.26
CA GLU A 78 -17.92 -13.45 -12.74
C GLU A 78 -16.90 -14.17 -11.85
N LEU A 79 -15.60 -14.04 -12.15
CA LEU A 79 -14.53 -14.64 -11.34
C LEU A 79 -14.31 -13.90 -10.02
N LEU A 80 -14.54 -12.58 -10.01
CA LEU A 80 -14.40 -11.73 -8.82
C LEU A 80 -15.72 -11.56 -8.05
N LYS A 81 -16.85 -12.00 -8.61
CA LYS A 81 -18.17 -11.87 -8.02
C LYS A 81 -18.21 -12.65 -6.70
N LYS A 82 -18.33 -11.90 -5.60
CA LYS A 82 -18.64 -12.47 -4.29
C LYS A 82 -20.11 -12.94 -4.27
N PRO A 83 -20.46 -13.97 -3.49
CA PRO A 83 -21.85 -14.38 -3.35
C PRO A 83 -22.70 -13.19 -2.86
N GLU A 84 -23.84 -12.96 -3.51
CA GLU A 84 -24.77 -11.92 -3.09
C GLU A 84 -25.55 -12.43 -1.87
N SER A 85 -25.30 -11.80 -0.74
CA SER A 85 -26.01 -12.02 0.52
C SER A 85 -26.89 -10.82 0.83
N GLU A 86 -28.06 -11.08 1.41
CA GLU A 86 -29.00 -10.03 1.80
C GLU A 86 -28.38 -9.16 2.90
N SER A 87 -28.45 -7.84 2.72
CA SER A 87 -27.93 -6.88 3.69
C SER A 87 -28.96 -6.60 4.79
N ILE A 88 -28.56 -6.73 6.06
CA ILE A 88 -29.44 -6.56 7.22
C ILE A 88 -29.17 -5.20 7.86
N ASN A 89 -30.21 -4.39 8.03
CA ASN A 89 -30.13 -3.13 8.79
C ASN A 89 -30.44 -3.39 10.26
N ILE A 90 -29.46 -3.14 11.14
CA ILE A 90 -29.59 -3.32 12.60
C ILE A 90 -29.91 -2.02 13.35
N GLY A 91 -29.87 -0.87 12.68
CA GLY A 91 -30.07 0.43 13.29
C GLY A 91 -31.50 0.94 13.19
N PHE A 92 -31.66 2.21 13.53
CA PHE A 92 -32.93 2.90 13.38
C PHE A 92 -33.33 3.08 11.91
N ALA A 93 -34.63 3.23 11.67
CA ALA A 93 -35.14 3.61 10.36
C ALA A 93 -34.60 4.99 9.96
N LYS A 94 -34.32 5.16 8.67
CA LYS A 94 -33.86 6.42 8.10
C LYS A 94 -34.84 7.54 8.44
N ARG A 95 -34.33 8.68 8.89
CA ARG A 95 -35.13 9.91 9.00
C ARG A 95 -35.54 10.35 7.61
N GLU A 96 -36.84 10.54 7.40
CA GLU A 96 -37.32 11.20 6.20
C GLU A 96 -36.76 12.63 6.19
N ALA A 97 -35.88 12.91 5.23
CA ALA A 97 -35.37 14.25 5.03
C ALA A 97 -36.56 15.16 4.74
N ALA A 98 -36.64 16.31 5.43
CA ALA A 98 -37.64 17.32 5.11
C ALA A 98 -37.52 17.63 3.60
N ILE A 99 -38.60 17.39 2.85
CA ILE A 99 -38.67 17.68 1.43
C ILE A 99 -38.31 19.16 1.28
N LYS A 100 -37.14 19.44 0.68
CA LYS A 100 -36.72 20.81 0.41
C LYS A 100 -37.86 21.47 -0.36
N SER A 101 -38.42 22.55 0.18
CA SER A 101 -39.53 23.28 -0.43
C SER A 101 -39.23 23.55 -1.90
N GLU A 102 -40.19 23.27 -2.78
CA GLU A 102 -40.01 23.54 -4.20
C GLU A 102 -39.65 25.03 -4.40
N LYS A 103 -38.48 25.28 -5.00
CA LYS A 103 -38.04 26.64 -5.30
C LYS A 103 -39.07 27.31 -6.22
N SER A 104 -39.37 28.58 -5.95
CA SER A 104 -40.35 29.34 -6.71
C SER A 104 -39.95 29.46 -8.19
N GLU A 105 -40.90 29.70 -9.10
CA GLU A 105 -40.60 29.86 -10.52
C GLU A 105 -39.60 30.99 -10.79
N GLY A 106 -39.65 32.08 -10.01
CA GLY A 106 -38.69 33.18 -10.09
C GLY A 106 -37.26 32.75 -9.73
N ASP A 107 -37.10 32.01 -8.64
CA ASP A 107 -35.79 31.49 -8.23
C ASP A 107 -35.20 30.53 -9.26
N ARG A 108 -36.05 29.75 -9.95
CA ARG A 108 -35.61 28.84 -11.02
C ARG A 108 -35.05 29.61 -12.22
N VAL A 109 -35.69 30.71 -12.62
CA VAL A 109 -35.20 31.56 -13.72
C VAL A 109 -33.87 32.22 -13.34
N GLU A 110 -33.71 32.68 -12.10
CA GLU A 110 -32.44 33.24 -11.63
C GLU A 110 -31.32 32.20 -11.57
N LEU A 111 -31.62 30.99 -11.09
CA LEU A 111 -30.67 29.88 -11.06
C LEU A 111 -30.29 29.44 -12.48
N GLU A 112 -31.23 29.42 -13.42
CA GLU A 112 -30.96 29.14 -14.84
C GLU A 112 -30.02 30.18 -15.45
N ARG A 113 -30.25 31.46 -15.16
CA ARG A 113 -29.39 32.55 -15.63
C ARG A 113 -27.98 32.44 -15.05
N LYS A 114 -27.85 32.19 -13.74
CA LYS A 114 -26.56 31.95 -13.07
C LYS A 114 -25.85 30.70 -13.59
N SER A 115 -26.61 29.65 -13.91
CA SER A 115 -26.07 28.41 -14.50
C SER A 115 -25.49 28.67 -15.90
N ARG A 116 -26.19 29.42 -16.76
CA ARG A 116 -25.71 29.81 -18.10
C ARG A 116 -24.40 30.60 -18.05
N HIS A 117 -24.21 31.43 -17.03
CA HIS A 117 -22.99 32.21 -16.83
C HIS A 117 -21.93 31.49 -15.98
N MET A 118 -22.17 30.24 -15.55
CA MET A 118 -21.29 29.47 -14.65
C MET A 118 -20.99 30.17 -13.31
N GLU A 119 -21.95 30.95 -12.79
CA GLU A 119 -21.84 31.68 -11.53
C GLU A 119 -22.59 30.99 -10.37
N LEU A 120 -23.23 29.86 -10.63
CA LEU A 120 -24.01 29.14 -9.63
C LEU A 120 -23.08 28.51 -8.59
N LYS A 121 -23.24 28.93 -7.33
CA LYS A 121 -22.51 28.39 -6.17
C LYS A 121 -23.46 27.59 -5.30
N ILE A 122 -22.97 26.46 -4.81
CA ILE A 122 -23.67 25.63 -3.83
C ILE A 122 -23.00 25.91 -2.49
N ASP A 123 -23.80 26.12 -1.46
CA ASP A 123 -23.32 26.23 -0.10
C ASP A 123 -22.93 24.83 0.40
N ILE A 124 -21.63 24.62 0.63
CA ILE A 124 -21.05 23.32 0.95
C ILE A 124 -21.52 22.86 2.33
N ASP A 125 -21.72 23.79 3.26
CA ASP A 125 -22.16 23.50 4.63
C ASP A 125 -23.60 22.97 4.68
N SER A 126 -24.39 23.23 3.63
CA SER A 126 -25.77 22.76 3.48
C SER A 126 -25.92 21.39 2.82
N VAL A 127 -24.81 20.80 2.35
CA VAL A 127 -24.79 19.50 1.68
C VAL A 127 -24.56 18.42 2.72
N ASP A 128 -25.42 17.41 2.72
CA ASP A 128 -25.20 16.22 3.53
C ASP A 128 -24.00 15.44 2.98
N LEU A 129 -22.97 15.27 3.82
CA LEU A 129 -21.71 14.62 3.46
C LEU A 129 -21.71 13.13 3.79
N GLU A 130 -22.78 12.61 4.42
CA GLU A 130 -22.81 11.21 4.84
C GLU A 130 -23.02 10.26 3.66
N ASN A 131 -22.03 9.39 3.43
CA ASN A 131 -22.08 8.40 2.36
C ASN A 131 -21.73 7.01 2.89
N LEU A 132 -22.73 6.14 2.95
CA LEU A 132 -22.59 4.77 3.46
C LEU A 132 -21.62 3.91 2.62
N SER A 133 -21.40 4.24 1.35
CA SER A 133 -20.45 3.53 0.50
C SER A 133 -19.00 3.61 1.01
N VAL A 134 -18.65 4.69 1.72
CA VAL A 134 -17.32 4.85 2.31
C VAL A 134 -17.07 3.78 3.38
N TYR A 135 -18.05 3.54 4.25
CA TYR A 135 -17.95 2.52 5.29
C TYR A 135 -17.85 1.10 4.71
N ARG A 136 -18.52 0.84 3.58
CA ARG A 136 -18.41 -0.42 2.84
C ARG A 136 -17.03 -0.58 2.19
N HIS A 137 -16.49 0.48 1.60
CA HIS A 137 -15.14 0.47 1.03
C HIS A 137 -14.09 0.13 2.08
N PHE A 138 -14.21 0.73 3.27
CA PHE A 138 -13.34 0.47 4.40
C PHE A 138 -13.74 -0.75 5.24
N GLN A 139 -14.76 -1.53 4.86
CA GLN A 139 -15.20 -2.74 5.58
C GLN A 139 -15.40 -2.52 7.10
N VAL A 140 -15.86 -1.33 7.49
CA VAL A 140 -16.00 -0.96 8.90
C VAL A 140 -17.11 -1.76 9.56
N PHE A 141 -18.26 -1.89 8.88
CA PHE A 141 -19.38 -2.68 9.40
C PHE A 141 -19.08 -4.17 9.45
N ASP A 142 -18.42 -4.71 8.41
CA ASP A 142 -18.08 -6.13 8.31
C ASP A 142 -17.22 -6.58 9.50
N HIS A 143 -16.26 -5.76 9.93
CA HIS A 143 -15.42 -6.07 11.08
C HIS A 143 -16.08 -5.81 12.43
N LEU A 144 -16.99 -4.84 12.54
CA LEU A 144 -17.67 -4.54 13.82
C LEU A 144 -18.81 -5.52 14.13
N PHE A 145 -19.64 -5.83 13.15
CA PHE A 145 -20.90 -6.56 13.34
C PHE A 145 -21.01 -7.86 12.54
N GLY A 146 -20.03 -8.12 11.66
CA GLY A 146 -20.05 -9.25 10.74
C GLY A 146 -20.53 -8.88 9.33
N GLU A 147 -20.36 -9.81 8.41
CA GLU A 147 -20.63 -9.60 6.99
C GLU A 147 -22.10 -9.24 6.71
N ASN A 148 -22.32 -8.29 5.80
CA ASN A 148 -23.64 -7.85 5.30
C ASN A 148 -24.53 -7.12 6.32
N VAL A 149 -24.00 -6.79 7.49
CA VAL A 149 -24.70 -5.97 8.46
C VAL A 149 -24.37 -4.50 8.20
N PHE A 150 -25.37 -3.62 8.28
CA PHE A 150 -25.14 -2.18 8.23
C PHE A 150 -26.16 -1.44 9.08
N PHE A 151 -25.90 -0.15 9.31
CA PHE A 151 -26.92 0.78 9.78
C PHE A 151 -26.65 2.17 9.22
N GLU A 152 -27.67 3.00 9.23
CA GLU A 152 -27.57 4.38 8.80
C GLU A 152 -27.40 5.31 10.01
N ASN A 153 -26.69 6.41 9.78
CA ASN A 153 -26.57 7.46 10.78
C ASN A 153 -27.92 8.20 10.88
N VAL A 154 -28.57 8.04 12.02
CA VAL A 154 -29.85 8.72 12.34
C VAL A 154 -29.63 9.89 13.29
N GLN A 155 -28.50 9.91 14.00
CA GLN A 155 -28.09 10.98 14.91
C GLN A 155 -26.84 11.68 14.39
N ARG A 156 -26.80 13.01 14.45
CA ARG A 156 -25.56 13.75 14.21
C ARG A 156 -24.61 13.52 15.38
N LEU A 157 -23.48 12.89 15.08
CA LEU A 157 -22.35 12.69 15.97
C LEU A 157 -21.16 13.49 15.44
N GLU A 158 -20.68 14.43 16.23
CA GLU A 158 -19.48 15.21 15.93
C GLU A 158 -18.42 14.94 16.99
N VAL A 159 -17.23 14.63 16.53
CA VAL A 159 -16.08 14.34 17.39
C VAL A 159 -14.93 15.19 16.91
N ASP A 160 -14.42 16.03 17.80
CA ASP A 160 -13.33 16.97 17.50
C ASP A 160 -12.13 16.76 18.42
N TYR A 161 -10.94 16.72 17.82
CA TYR A 161 -9.66 16.62 18.49
C TYR A 161 -8.86 17.92 18.32
N GLN A 162 -9.09 18.90 19.21
CA GLN A 162 -8.34 20.17 19.23
C GLN A 162 -8.21 20.80 17.83
N ASP A 163 -9.35 21.13 17.20
CA ASP A 163 -9.47 21.65 15.84
C ASP A 163 -9.31 20.61 14.70
N ASN A 164 -9.38 19.32 15.01
CA ASN A 164 -9.40 18.24 14.02
C ASN A 164 -10.72 17.45 14.09
N LEU A 165 -11.70 17.92 13.31
CA LEU A 165 -12.99 17.25 13.20
C LEU A 165 -12.87 15.88 12.51
N ILE A 166 -13.55 14.89 13.07
CA ILE A 166 -13.61 13.54 12.54
C ILE A 166 -14.76 13.42 11.55
N TYR A 167 -14.44 12.91 10.36
CA TYR A 167 -15.39 12.61 9.31
C TYR A 167 -15.53 11.08 9.15
N SER A 168 -15.53 10.60 7.91
CA SER A 168 -15.61 9.18 7.58
C SER A 168 -14.35 8.79 6.82
N GLY A 169 -13.28 8.47 7.56
CA GLY A 169 -12.01 7.98 7.01
C GLY A 169 -10.94 9.05 6.80
N ASN A 170 -11.05 10.23 7.39
CA ASN A 170 -9.94 11.19 7.41
C ASN A 170 -8.76 10.63 8.22
N ILE A 171 -7.55 11.11 7.92
CA ILE A 171 -6.33 10.66 8.61
C ILE A 171 -6.02 11.65 9.74
N LEU A 172 -5.87 11.13 10.96
CA LEU A 172 -5.36 11.87 12.11
C LEU A 172 -4.08 11.21 12.65
N THR A 173 -3.14 12.05 13.06
CA THR A 173 -1.93 11.62 13.76
C THR A 173 -2.26 11.05 15.15
N ALA A 174 -1.46 10.11 15.63
CA ALA A 174 -1.62 9.61 17.00
C ALA A 174 -1.29 10.71 18.03
N GLU A 175 -0.44 11.67 17.66
CA GLU A 175 -0.14 12.85 18.48
C GLU A 175 -1.35 13.78 18.72
N SER A 176 -2.17 14.03 17.70
CA SER A 176 -3.38 14.84 17.84
C SER A 176 -4.48 14.16 18.67
N THR A 177 -4.35 12.85 18.92
CA THR A 177 -5.32 12.02 19.66
C THR A 177 -4.79 11.60 21.03
N VAL A 178 -3.85 12.34 21.61
CA VAL A 178 -3.35 12.11 22.97
C VAL A 178 -4.41 12.45 24.02
N ASN A 179 -5.11 13.57 23.84
CA ASN A 179 -6.16 14.03 24.74
C ASN A 179 -7.53 13.55 24.27
N ARG A 180 -8.46 13.41 25.22
CA ARG A 180 -9.86 13.05 24.92
C ARG A 180 -10.49 14.05 23.93
N PRO A 181 -11.30 13.58 22.95
CA PRO A 181 -12.00 14.47 22.04
C PRO A 181 -13.19 15.17 22.70
N GLU A 182 -13.58 16.31 22.14
CA GLU A 182 -14.88 16.92 22.40
C GLU A 182 -15.94 16.22 21.54
N VAL A 183 -17.02 15.76 22.17
CA VAL A 183 -18.07 15.00 21.50
C VAL A 183 -19.40 15.70 21.66
N SER A 184 -19.99 16.06 20.52
CA SER A 184 -21.33 16.64 20.42
C SER A 184 -22.28 15.59 19.85
N ILE A 185 -23.36 15.34 20.58
CA ILE A 185 -24.41 14.38 20.22
C ILE A 185 -25.72 15.13 20.08
N GLU A 186 -26.39 14.96 18.96
CA GLU A 186 -27.73 15.50 18.74
C GLU A 186 -28.75 14.87 19.71
N SER A 187 -29.54 15.70 20.38
CA SER A 187 -30.68 15.23 21.20
C SER A 187 -31.80 14.74 20.29
N VAL A 188 -32.29 13.53 20.56
CA VAL A 188 -33.38 12.90 19.81
C VAL A 188 -34.46 12.48 20.78
N GLY A 189 -35.73 12.75 20.46
CA GLY A 189 -36.84 12.28 21.29
C GLY A 189 -37.10 13.09 22.56
N ASN A 190 -36.91 14.42 22.48
CA ASN A 190 -37.28 15.38 23.53
C ASN A 190 -36.58 15.11 24.89
N GLY A 191 -35.31 14.69 24.87
CA GLY A 191 -34.51 14.45 26.09
C GLY A 191 -34.84 13.14 26.82
N LYS A 192 -35.52 12.20 26.17
CA LYS A 192 -35.83 10.88 26.75
C LYS A 192 -34.94 9.79 26.18
N GLY A 193 -34.21 9.10 27.06
CA GLY A 193 -33.35 7.99 26.74
C GLY A 193 -31.89 8.29 27.06
N PHE A 194 -31.04 7.33 26.72
CA PHE A 194 -29.62 7.37 27.00
C PHE A 194 -28.84 6.95 25.78
N ASN A 195 -27.62 7.47 25.68
CA ASN A 195 -26.67 7.13 24.64
C ASN A 195 -25.44 6.46 25.27
N THR A 196 -24.82 5.53 24.55
CA THR A 196 -23.54 4.91 24.91
C THR A 196 -22.58 5.16 23.77
N LEU A 197 -21.46 5.81 24.06
CA LEU A 197 -20.39 6.07 23.12
C LEU A 197 -19.28 5.04 23.30
N LEU A 198 -18.85 4.46 22.18
CA LEU A 198 -17.77 3.49 22.14
C LEU A 198 -16.72 3.93 21.10
N MET A 199 -15.45 3.95 21.51
CA MET A 199 -14.30 4.19 20.63
C MET A 199 -13.50 2.89 20.50
N VAL A 200 -13.41 2.37 19.29
CA VAL A 200 -12.86 1.03 18.99
C VAL A 200 -11.82 1.14 17.89
N ASN A 201 -10.69 0.46 18.07
CA ASN A 201 -9.69 0.28 17.03
C ASN A 201 -9.81 -1.12 16.43
N LEU A 202 -10.22 -1.17 15.16
CA LEU A 202 -10.49 -2.41 14.43
C LEU A 202 -9.22 -3.21 14.14
N ASP A 203 -8.09 -2.51 14.01
CA ASP A 203 -6.81 -3.08 13.58
C ASP A 203 -5.77 -3.14 14.72
N GLY A 204 -6.17 -2.76 15.94
CA GLY A 204 -5.28 -2.54 17.08
C GLY A 204 -4.90 -3.76 17.92
N ASN A 205 -5.38 -4.95 17.57
CA ASN A 205 -5.15 -6.14 18.37
C ASN A 205 -3.77 -6.76 18.09
N ALA A 206 -2.87 -6.68 19.07
CA ALA A 206 -1.52 -7.25 19.01
C ALA A 206 -1.39 -8.65 19.62
N PHE A 207 -2.43 -9.18 20.25
CA PHE A 207 -2.33 -10.41 21.04
C PHE A 207 -2.77 -11.62 20.23
N GLU A 208 -1.87 -12.60 20.13
CA GLU A 208 -2.15 -13.87 19.47
C GLU A 208 -3.18 -14.69 20.28
N GLY A 209 -4.18 -15.25 19.60
CA GLY A 209 -5.18 -16.12 20.22
C GLY A 209 -6.40 -15.43 20.85
N LYS A 210 -6.44 -14.09 20.90
CA LYS A 210 -7.65 -13.33 21.24
C LYS A 210 -8.19 -12.68 19.98
N ASN A 211 -9.39 -13.07 19.56
CA ASN A 211 -10.09 -12.41 18.46
C ASN A 211 -10.94 -11.27 19.04
N GLY A 212 -10.90 -10.11 18.39
CA GLY A 212 -11.67 -8.95 18.80
C GLY A 212 -10.92 -7.64 18.58
N GLU A 213 -11.62 -6.55 18.87
CA GLU A 213 -11.16 -5.20 18.64
C GLU A 213 -10.71 -4.56 19.97
N LEU A 214 -9.83 -3.55 19.87
CA LEU A 214 -9.31 -2.86 21.06
C LEU A 214 -10.22 -1.67 21.41
N ILE A 215 -10.83 -1.68 22.59
CA ILE A 215 -11.64 -0.57 23.09
C ILE A 215 -10.73 0.50 23.71
N HIS A 216 -10.71 1.67 23.08
CA HIS A 216 -9.94 2.83 23.52
C HIS A 216 -10.69 3.65 24.56
N TRP A 217 -12.00 3.78 24.42
CA TRP A 217 -12.83 4.59 25.31
C TRP A 217 -14.28 4.12 25.29
N MET A 218 -14.93 4.09 26.45
CA MET A 218 -16.34 3.73 26.56
C MET A 218 -17.03 4.55 27.64
N VAL A 219 -18.08 5.24 27.24
CA VAL A 219 -18.95 6.00 28.15
C VAL A 219 -20.38 5.56 27.94
N SER A 220 -21.00 5.03 28.99
CA SER A 220 -22.38 4.56 28.99
C SER A 220 -23.33 5.55 29.65
N ASN A 221 -24.62 5.34 29.44
CA ASN A 221 -25.70 6.06 30.12
C ASN A 221 -25.60 7.59 30.04
N ILE A 222 -25.13 8.12 28.91
CA ILE A 222 -25.10 9.56 28.64
C ILE A 222 -26.56 10.00 28.45
N PRO A 223 -27.11 10.89 29.30
CA PRO A 223 -28.48 11.36 29.12
C PRO A 223 -28.63 12.12 27.79
N ASP A 224 -29.76 11.93 27.12
CA ASP A 224 -30.01 12.57 25.82
C ASP A 224 -30.01 14.11 25.93
N GLY A 225 -29.26 14.79 25.06
CA GLY A 225 -29.12 16.24 25.07
C GLY A 225 -28.15 16.81 26.10
N GLU A 226 -27.44 15.95 26.84
CA GLU A 226 -26.40 16.35 27.77
C GLU A 226 -24.98 16.05 27.26
N ASN A 227 -23.97 16.64 27.89
CA ASN A 227 -22.57 16.42 27.57
C ASN A 227 -22.13 15.00 28.00
N VAL A 228 -21.24 14.38 27.23
CA VAL A 228 -20.65 13.06 27.49
C VAL A 228 -20.06 12.95 28.90
N ALA A 229 -19.60 14.05 29.49
CA ALA A 229 -19.08 14.09 30.87
C ALA A 229 -20.10 13.63 31.94
N LYS A 230 -21.41 13.68 31.68
CA LYS A 230 -22.45 13.21 32.61
C LYS A 230 -22.73 11.71 32.51
N GLY A 231 -22.19 11.03 31.50
CA GLY A 231 -22.26 9.58 31.39
C GLY A 231 -21.36 8.87 32.40
N LYS A 232 -21.55 7.56 32.55
CA LYS A 232 -20.69 6.68 33.33
C LYS A 232 -19.53 6.21 32.45
N GLU A 233 -18.31 6.60 32.79
CA GLU A 233 -17.11 6.11 32.09
C GLU A 233 -16.79 4.68 32.55
N ASN A 234 -16.95 3.70 31.65
CA ASN A 234 -16.66 2.28 31.93
C ASN A 234 -15.21 1.94 31.58
N VAL A 235 -14.70 2.51 30.49
CA VAL A 235 -13.33 2.31 30.04
C VAL A 235 -12.70 3.67 29.85
N GLU A 236 -11.64 3.93 30.61
CA GLU A 236 -10.89 5.19 30.55
C GLU A 236 -10.30 5.42 29.17
N TYR A 237 -10.34 6.69 28.73
CA TYR A 237 -9.76 7.09 27.45
C TYR A 237 -8.29 6.68 27.35
N LEU A 238 -7.98 5.97 26.27
CA LEU A 238 -6.64 5.63 25.86
C LEU A 238 -6.45 6.09 24.42
N GLN A 239 -5.39 6.85 24.16
CA GLN A 239 -5.05 7.27 22.81
C GLN A 239 -4.95 6.07 21.85
N PRO A 240 -5.26 6.22 20.55
CA PRO A 240 -4.96 5.23 19.54
C PRO A 240 -3.50 4.77 19.57
N LEU A 241 -3.27 3.47 19.43
CA LEU A 241 -1.94 2.84 19.46
C LEU A 241 -1.63 2.10 18.15
N PRO A 242 -1.50 2.79 17.00
CA PRO A 242 -1.01 2.16 15.78
C PRO A 242 0.45 1.74 15.95
N PHE A 243 0.76 0.46 15.75
CA PHE A 243 2.11 -0.06 15.96
C PHE A 243 3.06 0.33 14.82
N TYR A 244 4.36 0.34 15.09
CA TYR A 244 5.34 0.64 14.05
C TYR A 244 5.29 -0.45 12.97
N GLY A 245 5.06 -0.07 11.72
CA GLY A 245 5.03 -0.98 10.57
C GLY A 245 3.75 -1.80 10.39
N SER A 246 2.72 -1.61 11.22
CA SER A 246 1.40 -2.23 11.00
C SER A 246 0.52 -1.50 9.98
N GLY A 247 0.91 -0.28 9.60
CA GLY A 247 0.20 0.54 8.60
C GLY A 247 -0.82 1.48 9.24
N TYR A 248 -1.95 1.70 8.54
CA TYR A 248 -3.03 2.54 9.01
C TYR A 248 -4.04 1.73 9.81
N HIS A 249 -4.39 2.22 11.00
CA HIS A 249 -5.41 1.64 11.85
C HIS A 249 -6.70 2.43 11.71
N ARG A 250 -7.84 1.72 11.58
CA ARG A 250 -9.17 2.33 11.57
C ARG A 250 -9.71 2.39 12.99
N VAL A 251 -9.99 3.61 13.46
CA VAL A 251 -10.59 3.85 14.77
C VAL A 251 -12.00 4.40 14.58
N ALA A 252 -12.98 3.65 15.04
CA ALA A 252 -14.40 3.96 14.91
C ALA A 252 -15.00 4.42 16.24
N PHE A 253 -15.78 5.49 16.18
CA PHE A 253 -16.74 5.91 17.20
C PHE A 253 -18.10 5.38 16.83
N VAL A 254 -18.63 4.47 17.65
CA VAL A 254 -19.97 3.92 17.52
C VAL A 254 -20.84 4.51 18.62
N LEU A 255 -21.94 5.12 18.23
CA LEU A 255 -22.94 5.63 19.14
C LEU A 255 -24.13 4.69 19.14
N PHE A 256 -24.43 4.18 20.32
CA PHE A 256 -25.61 3.40 20.59
C PHE A 256 -26.64 4.21 21.36
N ARG A 257 -27.91 3.92 21.13
CA ARG A 257 -29.02 4.50 21.86
C ARG A 257 -29.83 3.41 22.54
N HIS A 258 -30.30 3.71 23.74
CA HIS A 258 -31.15 2.82 24.54
C HIS A 258 -32.14 3.61 25.39
N SER A 259 -33.21 2.95 25.84
CA SER A 259 -34.32 3.59 26.58
C SER A 259 -34.15 3.54 28.10
N GLN A 260 -33.40 2.57 28.61
CA GLN A 260 -33.19 2.31 30.03
C GLN A 260 -31.70 2.28 30.34
N PRO A 261 -31.25 2.76 31.52
CA PRO A 261 -29.84 2.73 31.87
C PRO A 261 -29.33 1.29 31.99
N ILE A 262 -28.14 1.03 31.45
CA ILE A 262 -27.50 -0.29 31.41
C ILE A 262 -26.19 -0.22 32.17
N ASP A 263 -25.89 -1.23 32.99
CA ASP A 263 -24.56 -1.34 33.58
C ASP A 263 -23.69 -2.33 32.80
N PHE A 264 -22.57 -1.84 32.27
CA PHE A 264 -21.62 -2.67 31.53
C PHE A 264 -20.45 -3.05 32.44
N SER A 265 -20.27 -4.35 32.68
CA SER A 265 -19.12 -4.89 33.43
C SER A 265 -17.92 -5.16 32.52
N ILE A 266 -17.37 -4.11 31.92
CA ILE A 266 -16.14 -4.18 31.11
C ILE A 266 -14.98 -3.62 31.94
N ASN A 267 -13.92 -4.41 32.13
CA ASN A 267 -12.74 -4.01 32.89
C ASN A 267 -11.66 -3.48 31.94
N GLY A 268 -11.40 -2.17 31.96
CA GLY A 268 -10.42 -1.53 31.07
C GLY A 268 -9.00 -1.34 31.64
N SER A 269 -8.62 -2.03 32.71
CA SER A 269 -7.38 -1.73 33.46
C SER A 269 -6.08 -2.05 32.71
N THR A 270 -6.09 -3.04 31.82
CA THR A 270 -4.93 -3.45 31.01
C THR A 270 -5.32 -3.50 29.53
N LEU A 271 -4.34 -3.41 28.62
CA LEU A 271 -4.60 -3.52 27.17
C LEU A 271 -5.27 -4.85 26.80
N GLU A 272 -4.87 -5.95 27.45
CA GLU A 272 -5.41 -7.28 27.20
C GLU A 272 -6.88 -7.42 27.59
N ASN A 273 -7.33 -6.69 28.61
CA ASN A 273 -8.71 -6.69 29.08
C ASN A 273 -9.58 -5.72 28.27
N ARG A 274 -8.98 -4.83 27.47
CA ARG A 274 -9.70 -3.92 26.56
C ARG A 274 -10.08 -4.58 25.24
N ILE A 275 -9.61 -5.79 24.98
CA ILE A 275 -9.89 -6.54 23.74
C ILE A 275 -11.22 -7.26 23.90
N HIS A 276 -12.18 -6.88 23.08
CA HIS A 276 -13.52 -7.44 23.08
C HIS A 276 -14.05 -7.53 21.66
N SER A 277 -14.80 -8.59 21.36
CA SER A 277 -15.57 -8.69 20.11
C SER A 277 -16.82 -7.82 20.21
N ILE A 278 -16.89 -6.75 19.42
CA ILE A 278 -18.04 -5.84 19.43
C ILE A 278 -19.31 -6.53 18.92
N SER A 279 -19.16 -7.49 18.01
CA SER A 279 -20.28 -8.30 17.52
C SER A 279 -20.96 -9.10 18.65
N GLU A 280 -20.18 -9.75 19.51
CA GLU A 280 -20.68 -10.51 20.66
C GLU A 280 -21.25 -9.59 21.75
N PHE A 281 -20.58 -8.45 21.99
CA PHE A 281 -21.06 -7.42 22.89
C PHE A 281 -22.43 -6.88 22.46
N TYR A 282 -22.60 -6.58 21.18
CA TYR A 282 -23.88 -6.12 20.63
C TYR A 282 -24.96 -7.19 20.75
N LYS A 283 -24.64 -8.43 20.34
CA LYS A 283 -25.58 -9.56 20.38
C LYS A 283 -26.14 -9.85 21.79
N SER A 284 -25.32 -9.66 22.82
CA SER A 284 -25.77 -9.83 24.22
C SER A 284 -26.73 -8.73 24.69
N HIS A 285 -26.73 -7.56 24.05
CA HIS A 285 -27.52 -6.38 24.44
C HIS A 285 -28.53 -5.93 23.36
N GLU A 286 -28.74 -6.73 22.31
CA GLU A 286 -29.54 -6.39 21.12
C GLU A 286 -30.95 -5.89 21.45
N ASN A 287 -31.58 -6.44 22.49
CA ASN A 287 -32.95 -6.07 22.89
C ASN A 287 -33.07 -4.63 23.42
N VAL A 288 -31.98 -4.04 23.90
CA VAL A 288 -31.98 -2.75 24.60
C VAL A 288 -31.15 -1.71 23.85
N LEU A 289 -30.09 -2.15 23.18
CA LEU A 289 -29.06 -1.33 22.60
C LEU A 289 -29.20 -1.32 21.07
N THR A 290 -29.35 -0.15 20.46
CA THR A 290 -29.51 -0.01 19.00
C THR A 290 -28.49 1.00 18.47
N PRO A 291 -27.72 0.69 17.41
CA PRO A 291 -26.76 1.63 16.86
C PRO A 291 -27.46 2.80 16.17
N SER A 292 -27.00 4.01 16.44
CA SER A 292 -27.61 5.24 15.93
C SER A 292 -26.69 6.06 15.04
N ALA A 293 -25.39 6.06 15.29
CA ALA A 293 -24.42 6.80 14.49
C ALA A 293 -23.04 6.16 14.53
N ILE A 294 -22.27 6.34 13.46
CA ILE A 294 -20.88 5.93 13.38
C ILE A 294 -20.03 6.98 12.68
N ARG A 295 -18.85 7.25 13.24
CA ARG A 295 -17.79 8.05 12.64
C ARG A 295 -16.49 7.29 12.80
N PHE A 296 -15.56 7.43 11.86
CA PHE A 296 -14.27 6.76 12.00
C PHE A 296 -13.19 7.57 11.31
N PHE A 297 -11.97 7.37 11.77
CA PHE A 297 -10.78 7.97 11.20
C PHE A 297 -9.69 6.91 11.07
N GLN A 298 -8.66 7.25 10.31
CA GLN A 298 -7.46 6.46 10.17
C GLN A 298 -6.32 7.09 10.94
N THR A 299 -5.47 6.28 11.55
CA THR A 299 -4.27 6.76 12.22
C THR A 299 -3.06 5.90 11.88
N SER A 300 -1.88 6.50 11.90
CA SER A 300 -0.60 5.85 11.63
C SER A 300 0.34 6.01 12.82
N TYR A 301 1.39 5.18 12.86
CA TYR A 301 2.40 5.25 13.90
C TYR A 301 3.08 6.62 13.97
N ASP A 302 3.16 7.17 15.19
CA ASP A 302 3.97 8.34 15.54
C ASP A 302 4.78 8.06 16.82
N ASN A 303 5.73 8.94 17.14
CA ASN A 303 6.56 8.83 18.35
C ASN A 303 5.74 8.90 19.65
N SER A 304 4.57 9.55 19.63
CA SER A 304 3.63 9.62 20.76
C SER A 304 3.12 8.23 21.20
N VAL A 305 3.00 7.29 20.27
CA VAL A 305 2.59 5.91 20.56
C VAL A 305 3.64 5.21 21.41
N LYS A 306 4.91 5.41 21.08
CA LYS A 306 6.03 4.84 21.85
C LYS A 306 6.03 5.36 23.28
N THR A 307 5.80 6.67 23.47
CA THR A 307 5.71 7.25 24.82
C THR A 307 4.53 6.71 25.61
N ALA A 308 3.37 6.54 24.97
CA ALA A 308 2.18 5.98 25.62
C ALA A 308 2.34 4.49 25.98
N LEU A 309 2.93 3.68 25.11
CA LEU A 309 3.25 2.28 25.43
C LEU A 309 4.23 2.18 26.59
N HIS A 310 5.26 3.04 26.61
CA HIS A 310 6.21 3.09 27.71
C HIS A 310 5.58 3.55 29.03
N SER A 311 4.62 4.49 29.01
CA SER A 311 3.88 4.90 30.23
C SER A 311 3.01 3.76 30.79
N LEU A 312 2.57 2.84 29.93
CA LEU A 312 1.87 1.61 30.33
C LEU A 312 2.85 0.49 30.78
N GLY A 313 4.16 0.73 30.76
CA GLY A 313 5.18 -0.26 31.09
C GLY A 313 5.44 -1.30 30.00
N LEU A 314 4.96 -1.06 28.78
CA LEU A 314 5.09 -1.95 27.63
C LEU A 314 6.20 -1.50 26.69
N LYS A 315 6.78 -2.45 25.95
CA LYS A 315 7.73 -2.16 24.87
C LYS A 315 6.99 -1.93 23.57
N SER A 316 7.45 -0.97 22.77
CA SER A 316 6.90 -0.75 21.43
C SER A 316 7.28 -1.92 20.51
N PRO A 317 6.33 -2.68 19.97
CA PRO A 317 6.62 -3.69 18.95
C PRO A 317 7.02 -3.01 17.64
N LEU A 318 7.84 -3.70 16.86
CA LEU A 318 8.29 -3.30 15.53
C LEU A 318 7.84 -4.38 14.55
N TYR A 319 6.96 -4.00 13.63
CA TYR A 319 6.54 -4.84 12.53
C TYR A 319 7.27 -4.43 11.26
N GLU A 320 7.55 -5.41 10.42
CA GLU A 320 8.09 -5.22 9.08
C GLU A 320 7.23 -6.03 8.12
N TYR A 321 6.95 -5.46 6.95
CA TYR A 321 6.20 -6.16 5.93
C TYR A 321 7.09 -7.22 5.26
N GLU A 322 6.81 -8.48 5.52
CA GLU A 322 7.48 -9.59 4.85
C GLU A 322 6.86 -9.82 3.47
N TYR A 323 7.60 -9.48 2.42
CA TYR A 323 7.19 -9.82 1.06
C TYR A 323 7.25 -11.33 0.85
N ARG A 324 6.25 -11.87 0.15
CA ARG A 324 6.30 -13.27 -0.28
C ARG A 324 7.58 -13.49 -1.07
N PRO A 325 8.36 -14.55 -0.76
CA PRO A 325 9.57 -14.82 -1.51
C PRO A 325 9.23 -15.02 -2.97
N ALA A 326 10.09 -14.52 -3.86
CA ALA A 326 9.93 -14.73 -5.30
C ALA A 326 9.85 -16.23 -5.59
N LEU A 327 8.87 -16.64 -6.41
CA LEU A 327 8.77 -18.02 -6.87
C LEU A 327 10.00 -18.34 -7.73
N LYS A 328 10.82 -19.29 -7.26
CA LYS A 328 12.00 -19.76 -7.96
C LYS A 328 11.73 -21.15 -8.53
N PRO A 329 12.08 -21.43 -9.79
CA PRO A 329 12.04 -22.80 -10.31
C PRO A 329 13.12 -23.65 -9.63
N ASP A 330 12.96 -24.97 -9.59
CA ASP A 330 13.98 -25.86 -9.06
C ASP A 330 15.31 -25.69 -9.79
N GLN A 331 16.40 -25.66 -9.02
CA GLN A 331 17.75 -25.53 -9.58
C GLN A 331 18.09 -26.77 -10.41
N ARG A 332 18.46 -26.55 -11.66
CA ARG A 332 18.98 -27.57 -12.57
C ARG A 332 20.46 -27.31 -12.84
N GLU A 333 21.23 -28.37 -13.01
CA GLU A 333 22.64 -28.28 -13.43
C GLU A 333 22.76 -27.57 -14.79
N PHE A 334 21.85 -27.90 -15.71
CA PHE A 334 21.76 -27.28 -17.02
C PHE A 334 20.35 -26.70 -17.23
N PRO A 335 20.18 -25.36 -17.11
CA PRO A 335 18.93 -24.69 -17.44
C PRO A 335 18.52 -24.95 -18.89
N GLU A 336 17.23 -25.23 -19.13
CA GLU A 336 16.72 -25.47 -20.49
C GLU A 336 16.92 -24.25 -21.42
N LYS A 337 16.75 -23.06 -20.84
CA LYS A 337 17.02 -21.78 -21.50
C LYS A 337 18.35 -21.22 -20.98
N PRO A 338 19.22 -20.69 -21.86
CA PRO A 338 20.48 -20.10 -21.43
C PRO A 338 20.19 -18.89 -20.53
N GLN A 339 20.58 -18.98 -19.26
CA GLN A 339 20.50 -17.89 -18.29
C GLN A 339 21.90 -17.27 -18.08
N PRO A 340 22.00 -15.97 -17.75
CA PRO A 340 23.26 -15.39 -17.30
C PRO A 340 23.77 -16.13 -16.07
N PHE A 341 25.05 -16.51 -16.09
CA PHE A 341 25.67 -17.37 -15.08
C PHE A 341 25.52 -16.80 -13.65
N ASP A 342 25.93 -15.55 -13.45
CA ASP A 342 25.89 -14.86 -12.16
C ASP A 342 24.45 -14.80 -11.61
N LEU A 343 23.50 -14.31 -12.42
CA LEU A 343 22.11 -14.15 -12.01
C LEU A 343 21.43 -15.49 -11.69
N TYR A 344 21.76 -16.54 -12.43
CA TYR A 344 21.18 -17.86 -12.19
C TYR A 344 21.68 -18.46 -10.88
N LEU A 345 22.98 -18.38 -10.60
CA LEU A 345 23.54 -18.91 -9.36
C LEU A 345 23.12 -18.06 -8.15
N ASP A 346 23.16 -16.73 -8.28
CA ASP A 346 22.74 -15.81 -7.21
C ASP A 346 21.26 -15.98 -6.85
N MET A 347 20.42 -16.42 -7.79
CA MET A 347 19.02 -16.74 -7.51
C MET A 347 18.87 -17.84 -6.44
N TYR A 348 19.81 -18.79 -6.35
CA TYR A 348 19.76 -19.91 -5.41
C TYR A 348 20.70 -19.74 -4.21
N ARG A 349 21.56 -18.73 -4.23
CA ARG A 349 22.37 -18.35 -3.07
C ARG A 349 21.51 -17.69 -2.01
N ASP A 350 22.01 -17.70 -0.78
CA ASP A 350 21.39 -16.97 0.31
C ASP A 350 21.37 -15.47 0.00
N PRO A 351 20.21 -14.80 -0.01
CA PRO A 351 20.10 -13.39 -0.40
C PRO A 351 21.02 -12.46 0.42
N LYS A 352 21.22 -12.77 1.71
CA LYS A 352 22.08 -12.01 2.61
C LYS A 352 23.54 -12.00 2.17
N GLU A 353 24.03 -13.12 1.63
CA GLU A 353 25.40 -13.21 1.14
C GLU A 353 25.58 -12.40 -0.15
N VAL A 354 24.62 -12.53 -1.08
CA VAL A 354 24.61 -11.80 -2.35
C VAL A 354 24.52 -10.29 -2.09
N GLU A 355 23.63 -9.87 -1.21
CA GLU A 355 23.48 -8.45 -0.82
C GLU A 355 24.74 -7.90 -0.18
N LYS A 356 25.39 -8.67 0.70
CA LYS A 356 26.66 -8.30 1.31
C LYS A 356 27.77 -8.13 0.27
N GLU A 357 27.92 -9.08 -0.65
CA GLU A 357 28.92 -9.03 -1.72
C GLU A 357 28.68 -7.82 -2.65
N ILE A 358 27.43 -7.56 -3.04
CA ILE A 358 27.05 -6.38 -3.82
C ILE A 358 27.33 -5.08 -3.05
N LEU A 359 27.05 -5.05 -1.75
CA LEU A 359 27.31 -3.88 -0.90
C LEU A 359 28.81 -3.62 -0.79
N GLU A 360 29.63 -4.64 -0.51
CA GLU A 360 31.08 -4.53 -0.46
C GLU A 360 31.64 -4.06 -1.80
N ARG A 361 31.17 -4.62 -2.92
CA ARG A 361 31.52 -4.17 -4.27
C ARG A 361 31.16 -2.69 -4.48
N ARG A 362 29.92 -2.28 -4.18
CA ARG A 362 29.50 -0.87 -4.26
C ARG A 362 30.35 0.04 -3.40
N LEU A 363 30.65 -0.35 -2.15
CA LEU A 363 31.51 0.42 -1.26
C LEU A 363 32.94 0.53 -1.78
N SER A 364 33.48 -0.53 -2.38
CA SER A 364 34.80 -0.51 -3.02
C SER A 364 34.86 0.35 -4.29
N GLU A 365 33.75 0.46 -5.02
CA GLU A 365 33.59 1.40 -6.14
C GLU A 365 33.46 2.85 -5.61
N ILE A 366 32.82 3.03 -4.45
CA ILE A 366 32.70 4.30 -3.73
C ILE A 366 33.95 4.54 -2.86
N LYS A 367 35.15 4.31 -3.41
CA LYS A 367 36.37 4.85 -2.79
C LYS A 367 36.31 6.37 -2.87
N LEU A 368 35.95 6.98 -1.76
CA LEU A 368 35.72 8.42 -1.57
C LEU A 368 36.93 9.32 -1.88
N ASP A 369 38.13 8.74 -2.09
CA ASP A 369 39.35 9.55 -2.11
C ASP A 369 40.06 9.69 -3.44
N ASN A 370 39.75 8.95 -4.52
CA ASN A 370 40.36 9.20 -5.84
C ASN A 370 39.55 8.54 -6.97
N VAL A 371 38.46 9.17 -7.40
CA VAL A 371 37.97 8.93 -8.77
C VAL A 371 38.86 9.78 -9.67
N GLU A 372 39.92 9.21 -10.23
CA GLU A 372 40.61 9.84 -11.36
C GLU A 372 39.58 9.94 -12.48
N GLU A 373 39.10 11.16 -12.75
CA GLU A 373 38.26 11.40 -13.92
C GLU A 373 39.02 10.88 -15.14
N PRO A 374 38.37 10.07 -16.01
CA PRO A 374 39.06 9.61 -17.22
C PRO A 374 39.54 10.83 -17.99
N GLU A 375 40.84 10.90 -18.29
CA GLU A 375 41.41 12.03 -19.02
C GLU A 375 40.63 12.22 -20.33
N TRP A 376 40.15 13.44 -20.56
CA TRP A 376 39.51 13.80 -21.81
C TRP A 376 40.51 13.57 -22.95
N ILE A 377 40.18 12.65 -23.86
CA ILE A 377 41.02 12.30 -25.01
C ILE A 377 41.34 13.57 -25.82
N ASP A 378 40.31 14.40 -26.02
CA ASP A 378 40.40 15.76 -26.54
C ASP A 378 39.70 16.75 -25.59
N PRO A 379 40.47 17.51 -24.78
CA PRO A 379 39.94 18.52 -23.87
C PRO A 379 39.12 19.61 -24.59
N ASP A 380 39.46 19.91 -25.84
CA ASP A 380 38.87 21.00 -26.63
C ASP A 380 38.02 20.46 -27.80
N TYR A 381 37.38 19.29 -27.62
CA TYR A 381 36.64 18.58 -28.67
C TYR A 381 35.70 19.47 -29.50
N VAL A 382 35.00 20.41 -28.85
CA VAL A 382 34.02 21.29 -29.51
C VAL A 382 34.70 22.30 -30.43
N GLU A 383 35.86 22.83 -30.05
CA GLU A 383 36.63 23.75 -30.87
C GLU A 383 37.36 23.01 -31.99
N ASN A 384 38.01 21.90 -31.66
CA ASN A 384 38.76 21.08 -32.60
C ASN A 384 37.86 20.51 -33.70
N LYS A 385 36.65 20.08 -33.37
CA LYS A 385 35.65 19.65 -34.36
C LYS A 385 35.21 20.74 -35.34
N LYS A 386 35.29 22.03 -34.95
CA LYS A 386 34.93 23.16 -35.80
C LYS A 386 36.11 23.66 -36.63
N LYS A 387 37.32 23.69 -36.04
CA LYS A 387 38.53 24.26 -36.64
C LYS A 387 39.30 23.25 -37.49
N LEU A 388 39.32 21.97 -37.09
CA LEU A 388 40.12 20.94 -37.75
C LEU A 388 39.33 20.23 -38.86
N PRO A 389 39.98 19.90 -39.99
CA PRO A 389 39.42 18.96 -40.95
C PRO A 389 39.08 17.62 -40.28
N ALA A 390 37.97 17.00 -40.67
CA ALA A 390 37.44 15.78 -40.04
C ALA A 390 38.48 14.64 -39.93
N TRP A 391 39.35 14.48 -40.93
CA TRP A 391 40.40 13.46 -40.93
C TRP A 391 41.49 13.70 -39.88
N LEU A 392 41.83 14.96 -39.61
CA LEU A 392 42.89 15.33 -38.67
C LEU A 392 42.40 15.19 -37.22
N HIS A 393 41.15 15.58 -36.97
CA HIS A 393 40.47 15.34 -35.70
C HIS A 393 40.29 13.83 -35.42
N SER A 394 39.92 13.02 -36.43
CA SER A 394 39.87 11.55 -36.28
C SER A 394 41.23 10.96 -35.90
N LYS A 395 42.31 11.41 -36.57
CA LYS A 395 43.68 10.95 -36.31
C LYS A 395 44.17 11.32 -34.90
N GLN A 396 43.71 12.44 -34.36
CA GLN A 396 44.02 12.89 -33.00
C GLN A 396 43.33 12.03 -31.94
N LEU A 397 42.09 11.59 -32.20
CA LEU A 397 41.36 10.62 -31.37
C LEU A 397 41.98 9.21 -31.46
N GLU A 398 42.44 8.80 -32.64
CA GLU A 398 43.05 7.48 -32.89
C GLU A 398 44.45 7.34 -32.23
N ARG A 399 45.27 8.40 -32.24
CA ARG A 399 46.63 8.40 -31.64
C ARG A 399 46.64 8.09 -30.14
N LYS A 400 45.54 8.34 -29.44
CA LYS A 400 45.39 8.06 -28.00
C LYS A 400 44.62 6.76 -27.72
N GLY A 401 44.44 5.89 -28.71
CA GLY A 401 43.96 4.52 -28.51
C GLY A 401 42.50 4.24 -28.87
N VAL A 402 41.72 5.24 -29.31
CA VAL A 402 40.34 5.00 -29.74
C VAL A 402 40.31 4.68 -31.24
N GLY A 403 40.39 3.38 -31.58
CA GLY A 403 40.20 2.92 -32.97
C GLY A 403 41.26 1.95 -33.50
N TYR A 404 42.29 1.60 -32.72
CA TYR A 404 43.36 0.67 -33.14
C TYR A 404 42.82 -0.68 -33.68
N ALA A 405 41.67 -1.14 -33.20
CA ALA A 405 41.04 -2.40 -33.64
C ALA A 405 40.34 -2.35 -35.02
N LYS A 406 40.27 -1.20 -35.71
CA LYS A 406 39.58 -1.12 -37.02
C LYS A 406 40.46 -1.43 -38.23
N TYR A 407 41.79 -1.31 -38.12
CA TYR A 407 42.68 -1.42 -39.29
C TYR A 407 43.97 -2.23 -39.08
N HIS A 408 44.27 -2.69 -37.87
CA HIS A 408 45.39 -3.59 -37.61
C HIS A 408 44.89 -4.91 -37.00
N ASN A 409 44.71 -5.91 -37.86
CA ASN A 409 44.60 -7.33 -37.47
C ASN A 409 46.00 -7.96 -37.50
N ASP A 410 46.97 -7.35 -36.82
CA ASP A 410 48.24 -8.01 -36.60
C ASP A 410 48.16 -8.73 -35.25
N VAL A 411 48.21 -10.06 -35.37
CA VAL A 411 48.14 -11.06 -34.32
C VAL A 411 49.20 -10.80 -33.25
N LEU A 412 48.77 -10.79 -31.99
CA LEU A 412 49.58 -11.17 -30.83
C LEU A 412 48.86 -12.26 -30.05
#